data_AF-A0A3M6K517-F1
#
_entry.id   AF-A0A3M6K517-F1
#
_cell.length_a   1.000
_cell.length_b   1.000
_cell.length_c   1.000
_cell.angle_alpha   90.00
_cell.angle_beta   90.00
_cell.angle_gamma   90.00
#
_symmetry.space_group_name_H-M   'P 1'
#
loop_
_entity.id
_entity.type
_entity.pdbx_description
1 polymer ?
#
loop_
_entity_poly.entity_id
_entity_poly.type
_entity_poly.pdbx_seq_one_letter_code
_entity_poly.pdbx_strand_id
1 'polypeptide(L)'
;MPARNNVHVPSESWPFFSWYVIEFAIVISIAVVIGWQTSPFFEDSVVMYGWECEQVSQITDCTMSDEPEMQQTSLNWIFWGIVGMVFAAWYLGIRRLVWKRKVL
;
A
#
# COMPACT_ATOMS: atom_id res chain seq x y z
N MET A 1 50.60 5.35 -34.22
CA MET A 1 49.52 6.37 -34.29
C MET A 1 49.00 6.56 -32.87
N PRO A 2 48.96 7.77 -32.30
CA PRO A 2 48.37 7.93 -30.98
C PRO A 2 46.86 7.71 -31.12
N ALA A 3 46.31 6.76 -30.37
CA ALA A 3 44.87 6.55 -30.30
C ALA A 3 44.23 7.83 -29.72
N ARG A 4 43.39 8.50 -30.50
CA ARG A 4 42.56 9.58 -29.96
C ARG A 4 41.51 8.91 -29.08
N ASN A 5 41.70 8.95 -27.76
CA ASN A 5 40.68 8.59 -26.79
C ASN A 5 39.57 9.65 -26.83
N ASN A 6 38.57 9.42 -27.68
CA ASN A 6 37.37 10.24 -27.84
C ASN A 6 36.11 9.51 -27.35
N VAL A 7 36.25 8.39 -26.64
CA VAL A 7 35.13 7.77 -25.92
C VAL A 7 34.91 8.58 -24.64
N HIS A 8 33.97 9.51 -24.70
CA HIS A 8 33.37 10.13 -23.52
C HIS A 8 32.52 9.06 -22.83
N VAL A 9 33.12 8.28 -21.92
CA VAL A 9 32.36 7.51 -20.95
C VAL A 9 31.91 8.51 -19.89
N PRO A 10 30.61 8.83 -19.77
CA PRO A 10 30.16 9.71 -18.71
C PRO A 10 30.48 9.05 -17.37
N SER A 11 31.35 9.71 -16.60
CA SER A 11 31.81 9.24 -15.28
C SER A 11 30.75 9.38 -14.19
N GLU A 12 29.59 9.97 -14.49
CA GLU A 12 28.45 9.98 -13.59
C GLU A 12 27.70 8.65 -13.70
N SER A 13 28.14 7.74 -12.86
CA SER A 13 27.48 6.51 -12.50
C SER A 13 26.06 6.79 -11.98
N TRP A 14 25.05 6.52 -12.81
CA TRP A 14 23.63 6.37 -12.49
C TRP A 14 22.86 7.64 -12.03
N PRO A 15 21.61 7.86 -12.48
CA PRO A 15 20.83 9.02 -12.08
C PRO A 15 20.55 8.99 -10.58
N PHE A 16 20.71 10.13 -9.90
CA PHE A 16 20.48 10.22 -8.45
C PHE A 16 19.04 9.86 -8.04
N PHE A 17 18.06 10.13 -8.90
CA PHE A 17 16.67 9.75 -8.70
C PHE A 17 16.47 8.22 -8.63
N SER A 18 17.31 7.45 -9.32
CA SER A 18 17.16 6.01 -9.41
C SER A 18 17.36 5.30 -8.06
N TRP A 19 18.13 5.88 -7.14
CA TRP A 19 18.21 5.40 -5.74
C TRP A 19 16.89 5.54 -5.01
N TYR A 20 16.15 6.63 -5.21
CA TYR A 20 14.83 6.82 -4.62
C TYR A 20 13.79 5.86 -5.20
N VAL A 21 13.91 5.49 -6.47
CA VAL A 21 13.04 4.47 -7.09
C VAL A 21 13.31 3.09 -6.51
N ILE A 22 14.58 2.71 -6.33
CA ILE A 22 14.94 1.44 -5.68
C ILE A 22 14.39 1.40 -4.25
N GLU A 23 14.62 2.46 -3.48
CA GLU A 23 14.10 2.56 -2.11
C GLU A 23 12.57 2.44 -2.09
N PHE A 24 11.87 3.15 -2.98
CA PHE A 24 10.42 3.07 -3.11
C PHE A 24 9.94 1.64 -3.43
N ALA A 25 10.62 0.94 -4.34
CA ALA A 25 10.27 -0.44 -4.71
C ALA A 25 10.45 -1.43 -3.54
N ILE A 26 11.46 -1.21 -2.70
CA ILE A 26 11.67 -2.01 -1.48
C ILE A 26 10.59 -1.69 -0.44
N VAL A 27 10.27 -0.42 -0.24
CA VAL A 27 9.26 -0.03 0.76
C VAL A 27 7.87 -0.49 0.35
N ILE A 28 7.49 -0.37 -0.93
CA ILE A 28 6.18 -0.82 -1.40
C ILE A 28 6.03 -2.34 -1.29
N SER A 29 7.07 -3.11 -1.59
CA SER A 29 7.00 -4.57 -1.46
C SER A 29 6.83 -5.00 0.01
N ILE A 30 7.56 -4.37 0.93
CA ILE A 30 7.37 -4.60 2.37
C ILE A 30 5.95 -4.18 2.81
N ALA A 31 5.46 -3.02 2.37
CA ALA A 31 4.15 -2.51 2.74
C ALA A 31 3.01 -3.41 2.26
N VAL A 32 3.10 -3.94 1.04
CA VAL A 32 2.11 -4.87 0.49
C VAL A 32 2.11 -6.19 1.28
N VAL A 33 3.29 -6.72 1.63
CA VAL A 33 3.39 -7.93 2.47
C VAL A 33 2.74 -7.69 3.83
N ILE A 34 3.01 -6.56 4.48
CA ILE A 34 2.36 -6.21 5.76
C ILE A 34 0.85 -6.10 5.58
N GLY A 35 0.37 -5.44 4.51
CA GLY A 35 -1.05 -5.34 4.20
C GLY A 35 -1.71 -6.71 4.03
N TRP A 36 -1.05 -7.66 3.35
CA TRP A 36 -1.53 -9.03 3.21
C TRP A 36 -1.54 -9.81 4.52
N GLN A 37 -0.54 -9.62 5.39
CA GLN A 37 -0.50 -10.28 6.70
C GLN A 37 -1.55 -9.73 7.67
N THR A 38 -1.96 -8.47 7.47
CA THR A 38 -2.92 -7.79 8.35
C THR A 38 -4.34 -7.84 7.83
N SER A 39 -4.59 -8.15 6.55
CA SER A 39 -5.95 -8.26 6.00
C SER A 39 -6.87 -9.17 6.81
N PRO A 40 -6.52 -10.42 7.21
CA PRO A 40 -7.46 -11.29 7.92
C PRO A 40 -7.90 -10.74 9.28
N PHE A 41 -7.11 -9.85 9.89
CA PHE A 41 -7.50 -9.18 11.13
C PHE A 41 -8.64 -8.18 10.93
N PHE A 42 -8.73 -7.58 9.75
CA PHE A 42 -9.74 -6.57 9.44
C PHE A 42 -10.99 -7.14 8.78
N GLU A 43 -10.92 -8.36 8.26
CA GLU A 43 -12.05 -9.04 7.61
C GLU A 43 -13.26 -9.13 8.56
N ASP A 44 -13.06 -9.59 9.79
CA ASP A 44 -14.11 -9.67 10.81
C ASP A 44 -14.70 -8.30 11.19
N SER A 45 -13.92 -7.24 11.07
CA SER A 45 -14.34 -5.87 11.46
C SER A 45 -15.21 -5.18 10.41
N VAL A 46 -15.22 -5.68 9.18
CA VAL A 46 -15.98 -5.11 8.06
C VAL A 46 -17.13 -5.99 7.59
N VAL A 47 -17.37 -7.10 8.28
CA VAL A 47 -18.56 -7.92 8.09
C VAL A 47 -19.77 -7.12 8.52
N MET A 48 -20.76 -7.02 7.63
CA MET A 48 -22.02 -6.37 7.92
C MET A 48 -23.16 -7.33 7.61
N TYR A 49 -24.17 -7.31 8.48
CA TYR A 49 -25.42 -8.01 8.23
C TYR A 49 -26.29 -7.15 7.33
N GLY A 50 -26.65 -7.70 6.17
CA GLY A 50 -27.59 -7.08 5.24
C GLY A 50 -29.00 -7.11 5.81
N TRP A 51 -29.87 -6.29 5.23
CA TRP A 51 -31.32 -6.39 5.45
C TRP A 51 -31.92 -6.92 4.16
N GLU A 52 -32.41 -8.16 4.18
CA GLU A 52 -33.24 -8.66 3.10
C GLU A 52 -34.67 -8.25 3.40
N CYS A 53 -35.18 -7.32 2.59
CA CYS A 53 -36.56 -6.86 2.67
C CYS A 53 -37.35 -7.49 1.52
N GLU A 54 -38.33 -8.32 1.87
CA GLU A 54 -39.30 -8.85 0.93
C GLU A 54 -40.60 -8.03 1.04
N GLN A 55 -41.18 -7.67 -0.10
CA GLN A 55 -42.43 -6.92 -0.11
C GLN A 55 -43.61 -7.90 -0.18
N VAL A 56 -44.30 -8.10 0.95
CA VAL A 56 -45.46 -8.99 1.03
C VAL A 56 -46.72 -8.13 1.22
N SER A 57 -47.47 -7.97 0.12
CA SER A 57 -48.84 -7.42 0.15
C SER A 57 -49.03 -6.14 0.98
N GLN A 58 -48.31 -5.07 0.64
CA GLN A 58 -48.35 -3.73 1.25
C GLN A 58 -47.61 -3.55 2.59
N ILE A 59 -46.99 -4.59 3.13
CA ILE A 59 -46.07 -4.50 4.26
C ILE A 59 -44.68 -4.89 3.76
N THR A 60 -43.66 -4.14 4.19
CA THR A 60 -42.26 -4.49 3.92
C THR A 60 -41.74 -5.22 5.16
N ASP A 61 -41.55 -6.53 5.03
CA ASP A 61 -40.95 -7.34 6.08
C ASP A 61 -39.44 -7.37 5.82
N CYS A 62 -38.67 -6.77 6.74
CA CYS A 62 -37.21 -6.81 6.70
C CYS A 62 -36.71 -7.76 7.77
N THR A 63 -35.93 -8.75 7.35
CA THR A 63 -35.22 -9.65 8.27
C THR A 63 -33.72 -9.41 8.14
N MET A 64 -32.98 -9.63 9.24
CA MET A 64 -31.52 -9.60 9.17
C MET A 64 -31.07 -10.80 8.35
N SER A 65 -30.24 -10.60 7.33
CA SER A 65 -29.69 -11.72 6.57
C SER A 65 -28.74 -12.52 7.47
N ASP A 66 -28.93 -13.84 7.51
CA ASP A 66 -28.02 -14.73 8.25
C ASP A 66 -26.69 -14.92 7.50
N GLU A 67 -26.62 -14.53 6.23
CA GLU A 67 -25.39 -14.54 5.43
C GLU A 67 -24.59 -13.25 5.65
N PRO A 68 -23.37 -13.34 6.24
CA PRO A 68 -22.49 -12.19 6.38
C PRO A 68 -21.91 -11.82 5.01
N GLU A 69 -22.11 -10.57 4.58
CA GLU A 69 -21.47 -10.04 3.38
C GLU A 69 -20.22 -9.23 3.73
N MET A 70 -19.14 -9.49 2.98
CA MET A 70 -17.90 -8.74 3.13
C MET A 70 -17.95 -7.44 2.34
N GLN A 71 -17.83 -6.30 3.02
CA GLN A 71 -17.66 -5.01 2.35
C GLN A 71 -16.26 -4.90 1.74
N GLN A 72 -16.11 -5.36 0.49
CA GLN A 72 -14.84 -5.30 -0.24
C GLN A 72 -14.29 -3.87 -0.34
N THR A 73 -15.16 -2.86 -0.45
CA THR A 73 -14.75 -1.45 -0.55
C THR A 73 -14.05 -0.98 0.72
N SER A 74 -14.59 -1.28 1.91
CA SER A 74 -13.97 -0.88 3.18
C SER A 74 -12.65 -1.62 3.40
N LEU A 75 -12.59 -2.92 3.08
CA LEU A 75 -11.35 -3.70 3.08
C LEU A 75 -10.28 -3.12 2.18
N ASN A 76 -10.64 -2.68 0.96
CA ASN A 76 -9.69 -2.05 0.04
C ASN A 76 -9.13 -0.73 0.60
N TRP A 77 -9.99 0.11 1.20
CA TRP A 77 -9.54 1.34 1.85
C TRP A 77 -8.63 1.09 3.05
N ILE A 78 -8.95 0.09 3.87
CA ILE A 78 -8.12 -0.32 5.01
C ILE A 78 -6.75 -0.81 4.52
N PHE A 79 -6.73 -1.67 3.50
CA PHE A 79 -5.49 -2.18 2.89
C PHE A 79 -4.59 -1.03 2.42
N TRP A 80 -5.12 -0.10 1.62
CA TRP A 80 -4.35 1.05 1.15
C TRP A 80 -3.98 2.03 2.27
N GLY A 81 -4.80 2.12 3.31
CA GLY A 81 -4.49 2.88 4.52
C GLY A 81 -3.27 2.34 5.26
N ILE A 82 -3.16 1.01 5.39
CA ILE A 82 -2.00 0.34 6.00
C ILE A 82 -0.75 0.56 5.16
N VAL A 83 -0.86 0.40 3.83
CA VAL A 83 0.25 0.71 2.91
C VAL A 83 0.70 2.16 3.10
N GLY A 84 -0.23 3.11 3.08
CA GLY A 84 0.06 4.54 3.30
C GLY A 84 0.71 4.82 4.66
N MET A 85 0.29 4.12 5.72
CA MET A 85 0.88 4.26 7.06
C MET A 85 2.34 3.78 7.09
N VAL A 86 2.66 2.66 6.44
CA VAL A 86 4.04 2.16 6.33
C VAL A 86 4.92 3.19 5.59
N PHE A 87 4.40 3.78 4.51
CA PHE A 87 5.08 4.86 3.81
C PHE A 87 5.32 6.08 4.70
N ALA A 88 4.31 6.54 5.44
CA ALA A 88 4.45 7.66 6.36
C ALA A 88 5.51 7.35 7.45
N ALA A 89 5.47 6.15 8.03
CA ALA A 89 6.44 5.72 9.04
C ALA A 89 7.87 5.67 8.48
N TRP A 90 8.04 5.19 7.24
CA TRP A 90 9.35 5.14 6.59
C TRP A 90 9.88 6.54 6.25
N TYR A 91 9.14 7.33 5.47
CA TYR A 91 9.65 8.59 4.92
C TYR A 91 9.66 9.73 5.95
N LEU A 92 8.75 9.75 6.92
CA LEU A 92 8.72 10.79 7.97
C LEU A 92 9.56 10.40 9.19
N GLY A 93 9.63 9.11 9.53
CA GLY A 93 10.31 8.60 10.72
C GLY A 93 11.69 8.04 10.40
N ILE A 94 11.73 6.81 9.88
CA ILE A 94 12.96 6.02 9.73
C ILE A 94 13.98 6.75 8.86
N ARG A 95 13.57 7.26 7.69
CA ARG A 95 14.45 7.99 6.79
C ARG A 95 15.06 9.23 7.46
N ARG A 96 14.28 9.97 8.25
CA ARG A 96 14.76 11.16 8.96
C ARG A 96 15.72 10.82 10.11
N LEU A 97 15.57 9.65 10.72
CA LEU A 97 16.41 9.18 11.84
C LEU A 97 17.69 8.48 11.35
N VAL A 98 17.61 7.67 10.29
CA VAL A 98 18.72 6.88 9.72
C VAL A 98 19.67 7.77 8.93
N TRP A 99 19.18 8.76 8.18
CA TRP A 99 20.00 9.70 7.42
C TRP A 99 20.28 11.01 8.18
N LYS A 100 20.86 10.91 9.38
CA LYS A 100 21.61 12.06 9.96
C LYS A 100 22.90 12.37 9.19
N ARG A 101 23.35 11.49 8.29
CA ARG A 101 24.46 11.76 7.38
C ARG A 101 23.95 11.84 5.96
N LYS A 102 24.38 12.87 5.23
CA LYS A 102 24.10 13.03 3.80
C LYS A 102 24.58 11.76 3.09
N VAL A 103 23.65 11.01 2.53
CA VAL A 103 24.03 10.05 1.49
C VAL A 103 24.04 10.86 0.21
N LEU A 104 25.28 11.30 -0.10
CA LEU A 104 25.71 12.18 -1.18
C LEU A 104 25.21 13.64 -1.05
#